data_AF-A0A932LUW4-F1
#
_entry.id   AF-A0A932LUW4-F1
#
_cell.length_a   1.000
_cell.length_b   1.000
_cell.length_c   1.000
_cell.angle_alpha   90.00
_cell.angle_beta   90.00
_cell.angle_gamma   90.00
#
_symmetry.space_group_name_H-M   'P 1'
#
loop_
_entity.id
_entity.type
_entity.pdbx_description
1 polymer ?
#
loop_
_entity_poly.entity_id
_entity_poly.type
_entity_poly.pdbx_seq_one_letter_code
_entity_poly.pdbx_strand_id
1 'polypeptide(L)' 'MAKKDAANKKFETALEELEKVVERLESGELSLEDSLAAFEEGVRLVKYCNQKLTEVEK' A
#
# COMPACT_ATOMS: atom_id res chain seq x y z
N MET A 1 6.17 21.99 10.43
CA MET A 1 6.65 20.64 10.79
C MET A 1 5.49 19.63 10.79
N ALA A 2 4.39 19.85 11.52
CA ALA A 2 3.24 18.93 11.61
C ALA A 2 2.64 18.31 10.32
N LYS A 3 2.64 19.03 9.17
CA LYS A 3 2.12 18.48 7.90
C LYS A 3 3.03 17.40 7.28
N LYS A 4 4.34 17.48 7.50
CA LYS A 4 5.32 16.52 6.95
C LYS A 4 5.28 15.21 7.74
N ASP A 5 5.19 15.29 9.05
CA ASP A 5 5.07 14.12 9.93
C ASP A 5 3.78 13.33 9.69
N ALA A 6 2.67 14.03 9.45
CA ALA A 6 1.40 13.39 9.09
C ALA A 6 1.44 12.71 7.71
N ALA A 7 2.14 13.30 6.74
CA ALA A 7 2.32 12.69 5.43
C ALA A 7 3.22 11.44 5.48
N ASN A 8 4.29 11.50 6.27
CA ASN A 8 5.19 10.35 6.49
C ASN A 8 4.47 9.18 7.17
N LYS A 9 3.70 9.45 8.23
CA LYS A 9 2.88 8.42 8.88
C LYS A 9 1.91 7.76 7.92
N LYS A 10 1.26 8.53 7.05
CA LYS A 10 0.34 7.98 6.04
C LYS A 10 1.06 7.14 4.99
N PHE A 11 2.31 7.45 4.66
CA PHE A 11 3.12 6.63 3.76
C PHE A 11 3.51 5.31 4.43
N GLU A 12 4.04 5.36 5.65
CA GLU A 12 4.40 4.17 6.43
C GLU A 12 3.21 3.23 6.63
N THR A 13 2.02 3.77 6.95
CA THR A 13 0.80 2.96 7.07
C THR A 13 0.41 2.31 5.74
N ALA A 14 0.46 3.05 4.62
CA ALA A 14 0.12 2.48 3.31
C ALA A 14 1.13 1.40 2.86
N LEU A 15 2.39 1.53 3.26
CA LEU A 15 3.42 0.53 3.00
C LEU A 15 3.17 -0.75 3.82
N GLU A 16 2.85 -0.60 5.11
CA GLU A 16 2.51 -1.74 5.98
C GLU A 16 1.24 -2.47 5.51
N GLU A 17 0.23 -1.74 5.03
CA GLU A 17 -0.96 -2.32 4.40
C GLU A 17 -0.61 -3.10 3.13
N LEU A 18 0.33 -2.59 2.32
CA LEU A 18 0.78 -3.26 1.10
C LEU A 18 1.51 -4.57 1.41
N GLU A 19 2.37 -4.58 2.44
CA GLU A 19 3.06 -5.79 2.89
C GLU A 19 2.06 -6.86 3.33
N LYS A 20 1.03 -6.49 4.10
CA LYS A 20 -0.05 -7.42 4.50
C LYS A 20 -0.83 -7.97 3.31
N VAL A 21 -1.09 -7.14 2.29
CA VAL A 21 -1.74 -7.60 1.06
C VAL A 21 -0.87 -8.62 0.33
N VAL A 22 0.43 -8.37 0.22
CA VAL A 22 1.38 -9.31 -0.40
C VAL A 22 1.44 -10.62 0.37
N GLU A 23 1.58 -10.58 1.70
CA GLU A 23 1.56 -11.79 2.54
C GLU A 23 0.30 -12.62 2.34
N ARG A 24 -0.87 -11.97 2.26
CA ARG A 24 -2.16 -12.65 2.00
C ARG A 24 -2.23 -13.26 0.61
N LEU A 25 -1.66 -12.62 -0.41
CA LEU A 25 -1.60 -13.16 -1.77
C LEU A 25 -0.62 -14.33 -1.87
N GLU A 26 0.50 -14.27 -1.15
CA GLU A 26 1.52 -15.31 -1.12
C GLU A 26 1.12 -16.54 -0.29
N SER A 27 0.21 -16.39 0.68
CA SER A 27 -0.27 -17.52 1.49
C SER A 27 -0.98 -18.60 0.66
N GLY A 28 -1.57 -18.22 -0.47
CA GLY A 28 -2.31 -19.13 -1.35
C GLY A 28 -3.63 -19.64 -0.77
N GLU A 29 -4.08 -19.10 0.36
CA GLU A 29 -5.32 -19.50 1.05
C GLU A 29 -6.56 -18.73 0.55
N LEU A 30 -6.37 -17.71 -0.28
CA LEU A 30 -7.44 -16.85 -0.77
C LEU A 30 -8.25 -17.55 -1.88
N SER A 31 -9.56 -17.31 -1.87
CA SER A 31 -10.40 -17.62 -3.03
C SER A 31 -10.00 -16.76 -4.23
N LEU A 32 -10.46 -17.11 -5.44
CA LEU A 32 -10.19 -16.30 -6.63
C LEU A 32 -10.74 -14.86 -6.50
N GLU A 33 -11.95 -14.70 -5.97
CA GLU A 33 -12.52 -13.37 -5.74
C GLU A 33 -11.71 -12.58 -4.71
N ASP A 34 -11.32 -13.20 -3.59
CA ASP A 34 -10.52 -12.55 -2.57
C ASP A 34 -9.11 -12.19 -3.08
N SER A 35 -8.53 -13.05 -3.93
CA SER A 35 -7.25 -12.80 -4.58
C SER A 35 -7.32 -11.59 -5.51
N LEU A 36 -8.40 -11.47 -6.29
CA LEU A 36 -8.62 -10.31 -7.16
C LEU A 36 -8.82 -9.03 -6.34
N ALA A 37 -9.60 -9.09 -5.27
CA ALA A 37 -9.82 -7.96 -4.38
C ALA A 37 -8.51 -7.49 -3.70
N ALA A 38 -7.73 -8.43 -3.17
CA ALA A 38 -6.42 -8.15 -2.57
C ALA A 38 -5.44 -7.58 -3.62
N PHE A 39 -5.42 -8.12 -4.84
CA PHE A 39 -4.58 -7.59 -5.91
C PHE A 39 -4.94 -6.13 -6.27
N GLU A 40 -6.23 -5.82 -6.43
CA GLU A 40 -6.67 -4.45 -6.69
C GLU A 40 -6.29 -3.49 -5.57
N GLU A 41 -6.41 -3.93 -4.32
CA GLU A 41 -5.97 -3.17 -3.14
C GLU A 41 -4.47 -2.90 -3.19
N GLY A 42 -3.65 -3.93 -3.45
CA GLY A 42 -2.21 -3.80 -3.61
C GLY A 42 -1.83 -2.81 -4.71
N VAL A 43 -2.49 -2.86 -5.86
CA VAL A 43 -2.26 -1.89 -6.96
C VAL A 43 -2.60 -0.46 -6.55
N ARG A 44 -3.66 -0.25 -5.76
CA ARG A 44 -4.00 1.09 -5.23
C ARG A 44 -2.94 1.60 -4.26
N LEU A 45 -2.48 0.75 -3.35
CA LEU A 45 -1.45 1.10 -2.36
C LEU A 45 -0.11 1.41 -3.03
N VAL A 46 0.33 0.60 -4.00
CA VAL A 46 1.55 0.85 -4.79
C VAL A 46 1.48 2.22 -5.50
N LYS A 47 0.33 2.56 -6.11
CA LYS A 47 0.14 3.86 -6.76
C LYS A 47 0.24 5.01 -5.75
N TYR A 48 -0.39 4.87 -4.59
CA TYR A 48 -0.33 5.87 -3.52
C TYR A 48 1.10 6.07 -3.01
N CYS A 49 1.83 4.99 -2.73
CA CYS A 49 3.21 5.04 -2.27
C CYS A 49 4.12 5.73 -3.29
N ASN A 50 4.01 5.36 -4.57
CA ASN A 50 4.77 6.01 -5.64
C ASN A 50 4.46 7.51 -5.75
N GLN A 51 3.18 7.89 -5.70
CA GLN A 51 2.79 9.32 -5.72
C GLN A 51 3.41 10.10 -4.57
N LYS A 52 3.43 9.53 -3.36
CA LYS A 52 4.03 10.17 -2.18
C LYS A 52 5.55 10.32 -2.30
N LEU A 53 6.23 9.34 -2.88
CA LEU A 53 7.66 9.45 -3.16
C LEU A 53 7.95 10.54 -4.20
N THR A 54 7.16 10.60 -5.28
CA THR A 54 7.29 11.65 -6.31
C THR A 54 6.99 13.06 -5.76
N GLU A 55 6.07 13.20 -4.80
CA GLU A 55 5.80 14.48 -4.12
C GLU A 55 6.99 14.97 -3.27
N VAL A 56 7.85 14.06 -2.79
CA VAL A 56 9.02 14.39 -1.96
C VAL A 56 10.27 14.66 -2.80
N GLU A 57 10.36 14.06 -3.99
CA GLU A 57 11.50 14.22 -4.92
C GLU A 57 11.44 15.54 -5.70
N LYS A 58 10.29 16.22 -5.76
CA LYS A 58 10.09 17.54 -6.38
C LYS A 58 10.30 18.69 -5.41
#